data_AF-F2IE89-F1
#
_entry.id   AF-F2IE89-F1
#
_cell.length_a   1.000
_cell.length_b   1.000
_cell.length_c   1.000
_cell.angle_alpha   90.00
_cell.angle_beta   90.00
_cell.angle_gamma   90.00
#
_symmetry.space_group_name_H-M   'P 1'
#
loop_
_entity.id
_entity.type
_entity.pdbx_description
1 polymer ?
#
loop_
_entity_poly.entity_id
_entity_poly.type
_entity_poly.pdbx_seq_one_letter_code
_entity_poly.pdbx_strand_id
1 'polypeptide(L)'
;MKVTITILGIICSSTLTFAQNHQRTPSASPVFGNEPVAVRDVHSSNTVSEAVSIINTIRGGVNAATQETTSKRTLTEADYQALITKADDFMLQQKYDAAILLYEEILKDRDDSSAKDRILEAEALRSKKQKEDEQRKKDEILRAKAELALSDKHDKNTVHFTGALMSDESSSKHWTSEAFNKKDPYSNFLQPGKYNDLVHDLQKAVDFTLDGIAIPANTRLIVYAKPNFTGEILLDVTGPAIVNNGYRISNKRFKELSSKQFHDALQSNFPQSVRSWSSTNMHTWLNGSMEILLEVVE
;
A
#
# COMPACT_ATOMS: atom_id res chain seq x y z
N MET A 1 50.02 2.62 45.02
CA MET A 1 48.65 2.14 45.25
C MET A 1 48.46 0.86 44.44
N LYS A 2 48.32 -0.29 45.10
CA LYS A 2 48.03 -1.58 44.47
C LYS A 2 46.55 -1.89 44.70
N VAL A 3 45.79 -2.11 43.64
CA VAL A 3 44.37 -2.46 43.71
C VAL A 3 44.26 -3.96 43.49
N THR A 4 43.79 -4.66 44.51
CA THR A 4 43.52 -6.11 44.49
C THR A 4 42.05 -6.30 44.12
N ILE A 5 41.79 -6.92 42.96
CA ILE A 5 40.42 -7.28 42.53
C ILE A 5 40.20 -8.76 42.91
N THR A 6 39.19 -8.99 43.74
CA THR A 6 38.74 -10.34 44.13
C THR A 6 37.50 -10.68 43.32
N ILE A 7 37.56 -11.76 42.53
CA ILE A 7 36.42 -12.28 41.75
C ILE A 7 35.87 -13.50 42.50
N LEU A 8 34.62 -13.41 42.92
CA LEU A 8 33.88 -14.47 43.59
C LEU A 8 33.19 -15.34 42.53
N GLY A 9 33.64 -16.59 42.37
CA GLY A 9 33.01 -17.57 41.49
C GLY A 9 31.83 -18.26 42.17
N ILE A 10 30.66 -18.25 41.53
CA ILE A 10 29.50 -19.05 41.92
C ILE A 10 29.47 -20.30 41.04
N ILE A 11 29.66 -21.44 41.69
CA ILE A 11 29.52 -22.79 41.13
C ILE A 11 28.04 -23.18 41.25
N CYS A 12 27.38 -23.45 40.13
CA CYS A 12 26.05 -24.10 40.12
C CYS A 12 26.20 -25.48 39.48
N SER A 13 25.90 -26.52 40.25
CA SER A 13 26.01 -27.92 39.87
C SER A 13 24.65 -28.49 39.47
N SER A 14 24.67 -29.27 38.38
CA SER A 14 23.93 -30.51 38.12
C SER A 14 22.40 -30.53 38.17
N THR A 15 21.77 -30.97 37.08
CA THR A 15 21.29 -32.36 36.96
C THR A 15 21.10 -32.76 35.49
N LEU A 16 21.65 -33.94 35.17
CA LEU A 16 21.51 -34.69 33.92
C LEU A 16 20.22 -35.52 33.98
N THR A 17 19.38 -35.48 32.96
CA THR A 17 18.40 -36.54 32.71
C THR A 17 18.50 -36.98 31.25
N PHE A 18 18.76 -38.27 31.09
CA PHE A 18 19.03 -38.97 29.85
C PHE A 18 17.72 -39.60 29.34
N ALA A 19 17.33 -39.34 28.10
CA ALA A 19 16.32 -40.14 27.39
C ALA A 19 16.65 -40.21 25.89
N GLN A 20 16.64 -41.44 25.40
CA GLN A 20 17.05 -41.93 24.07
C GLN A 20 16.20 -41.31 22.94
N ASN A 21 16.82 -40.72 21.91
CA ASN A 21 17.36 -41.35 20.69
C ASN A 21 16.26 -41.89 19.74
N HIS A 22 15.84 -41.05 18.80
CA HIS A 22 15.45 -41.49 17.45
C HIS A 22 16.05 -40.56 16.40
N GLN A 23 16.89 -41.16 15.56
CA GLN A 23 17.53 -40.56 14.38
C GLN A 23 16.49 -40.26 13.29
N ARG A 24 16.53 -39.04 12.74
CA ARG A 24 16.26 -38.73 11.32
C ARG A 24 16.96 -37.41 10.96
N THR A 25 17.95 -37.49 10.08
CA THR A 25 18.54 -36.37 9.30
C THR A 25 17.84 -36.28 7.93
N PRO A 26 18.16 -35.30 7.06
CA PRO A 26 17.85 -33.88 7.17
C PRO A 26 17.01 -33.40 5.96
N SER A 27 16.14 -32.41 6.15
CA SER A 27 15.50 -31.68 5.05
C SER A 27 15.96 -30.23 5.11
N ALA A 28 16.88 -29.87 4.21
CA ALA A 28 17.25 -28.50 3.95
C ALA A 28 16.04 -27.74 3.40
N SER A 29 15.79 -26.54 3.94
CA SER A 29 14.91 -25.55 3.32
C SER A 29 15.50 -24.16 3.54
N PRO A 30 15.29 -23.26 2.57
CA PRO A 30 16.21 -22.18 2.27
C PRO A 30 16.00 -20.96 3.18
N VAL A 31 17.11 -20.28 3.42
CA VAL A 31 17.16 -18.92 3.96
C VAL A 31 16.57 -17.97 2.92
N PHE A 32 15.34 -17.51 3.13
CA PHE A 32 14.82 -16.34 2.43
C PHE A 32 15.32 -15.09 3.15
N GLY A 33 16.34 -14.46 2.57
CA GLY A 33 16.74 -13.11 2.92
C GLY A 33 15.65 -12.14 2.47
N ASN A 34 15.09 -11.40 3.41
CA ASN A 34 14.26 -10.23 3.13
C ASN A 34 15.17 -9.09 2.70
N GLU A 35 15.61 -9.08 1.43
CA GLU A 35 16.04 -7.83 0.83
C GLU A 35 14.81 -6.99 0.45
N PRO A 36 14.81 -5.68 0.74
CA PRO A 36 13.71 -4.82 0.37
C PRO A 36 13.52 -4.84 -1.14
N VAL A 37 12.35 -5.27 -1.58
CA VAL A 37 11.94 -5.21 -2.99
C VAL A 37 11.93 -3.74 -3.39
N ALA A 38 12.97 -3.33 -4.13
CA ALA A 38 13.01 -2.02 -4.76
C ALA A 38 11.87 -1.95 -5.77
N VAL A 39 10.77 -1.30 -5.39
CA VAL A 39 9.68 -0.95 -6.30
C VAL A 39 10.26 0.05 -7.29
N ARG A 40 10.73 -0.45 -8.44
CA ARG A 40 11.15 0.37 -9.56
C ARG A 40 9.92 1.10 -10.08
N ASP A 41 9.97 2.42 -10.01
CA ASP A 41 8.89 3.31 -10.42
C ASP A 41 8.58 3.09 -11.91
N VAL A 42 7.44 2.48 -12.20
CA VAL A 42 7.06 2.00 -13.56
C VAL A 42 6.85 3.19 -14.51
N HIS A 43 6.70 4.41 -14.00
CA HIS A 43 6.57 5.62 -14.81
C HIS A 43 7.84 5.97 -15.60
N SER A 44 9.03 5.55 -15.15
CA SER A 44 10.28 5.78 -15.91
C SER A 44 10.38 4.90 -17.16
N SER A 45 9.62 3.79 -17.21
CA SER A 45 9.69 2.81 -18.29
C SER A 45 9.18 3.35 -19.62
N ASN A 46 8.10 4.14 -19.59
CA ASN A 46 7.43 4.58 -20.82
C ASN A 46 8.21 5.71 -21.52
N THR A 47 8.90 6.57 -20.78
CA THR A 47 9.66 7.70 -21.34
C THR A 47 10.99 7.26 -21.94
N VAL A 48 11.67 6.31 -21.29
CA VAL A 48 12.88 5.67 -21.84
C VAL A 48 12.56 4.91 -23.13
N SER A 49 11.44 4.18 -23.16
CA SER A 49 11.00 3.50 -24.39
C SER A 49 10.72 4.47 -25.53
N GLU A 50 10.16 5.65 -25.24
CA GLU A 50 9.94 6.71 -26.24
C GLU A 50 11.27 7.19 -26.84
N ALA A 51 12.26 7.51 -25.99
CA ALA A 51 13.59 7.94 -26.42
C ALA A 51 14.28 6.88 -27.29
N VAL A 52 14.26 5.61 -26.88
CA VAL A 52 14.84 4.49 -27.65
C VAL A 52 14.17 4.37 -29.03
N SER A 53 12.85 4.51 -29.10
CA SER A 53 12.12 4.48 -30.38
C SER A 53 12.56 5.62 -31.31
N ILE A 54 12.78 6.82 -30.76
CA ILE A 54 13.24 7.99 -31.52
C ILE A 54 14.66 7.76 -32.06
N ILE A 55 15.58 7.28 -31.21
CA ILE A 55 16.95 6.94 -31.62
C ILE A 55 16.92 5.93 -32.78
N ASN A 56 16.13 4.87 -32.65
CA ASN A 56 16.00 3.84 -33.69
C ASN A 56 15.42 4.41 -35.00
N THR A 57 14.45 5.31 -34.90
CA THR A 57 13.85 5.96 -36.07
C THR A 57 14.85 6.85 -36.79
N ILE A 58 15.59 7.69 -36.05
CA ILE A 58 16.57 8.63 -36.59
C ILE A 58 17.77 7.89 -37.19
N ARG A 59 18.25 6.81 -36.56
CA ARG A 59 19.30 5.96 -37.13
C ARG A 59 18.88 5.17 -38.37
N GLY A 60 17.60 5.26 -38.78
CA GLY A 60 17.09 4.73 -40.03
C GLY A 60 16.37 3.38 -39.92
N GLY A 61 15.95 2.98 -38.72
CA GLY A 61 15.17 1.76 -38.48
C GLY A 61 16.01 0.49 -38.69
N VAL A 62 16.28 -0.24 -37.62
CA VAL A 62 16.74 -1.63 -37.71
C VAL A 62 15.58 -2.48 -38.24
N ASN A 63 15.33 -2.44 -39.55
CA ASN A 63 14.44 -3.38 -40.21
C ASN A 63 15.22 -4.69 -40.43
N ALA A 64 15.12 -5.57 -39.44
CA ALA A 64 15.05 -7.04 -39.43
C ALA A 64 15.67 -7.96 -40.53
N ALA A 65 16.46 -7.51 -41.51
CA ALA A 65 16.91 -8.41 -42.60
C ALA A 65 18.40 -8.38 -42.97
N THR A 66 19.23 -7.57 -42.33
CA THR A 66 20.67 -7.56 -42.65
C THR A 66 21.51 -7.47 -41.38
N GLN A 67 21.79 -8.64 -40.80
CA GLN A 67 23.00 -8.81 -39.99
C GLN A 67 24.20 -8.65 -40.92
N GLU A 68 25.31 -8.11 -40.40
CA GLU A 68 26.59 -7.96 -41.09
C GLU A 68 26.72 -6.79 -42.07
N THR A 69 26.66 -5.58 -41.52
CA THR A 69 27.83 -4.67 -41.54
C THR A 69 27.51 -3.48 -40.64
N THR A 70 27.98 -3.55 -39.40
CA THR A 70 28.06 -2.45 -38.42
C THR A 70 29.09 -1.42 -38.88
N SER A 71 28.93 -0.88 -40.09
CA SER A 71 29.55 0.38 -40.45
C SER A 71 28.97 1.42 -39.51
N LYS A 72 29.80 1.93 -38.60
CA LYS A 72 29.53 3.10 -37.75
C LYS A 72 28.98 4.21 -38.64
N ARG A 73 27.65 4.31 -38.75
CA ARG A 73 27.01 5.41 -39.45
C ARG A 73 27.16 6.61 -38.55
N THR A 74 27.99 7.56 -38.98
CA THR A 74 28.07 8.87 -38.36
C THR A 74 26.73 9.58 -38.51
N LEU A 75 26.24 10.19 -37.44
CA LEU A 75 25.05 11.03 -37.47
C LEU A 75 25.19 12.10 -38.56
N THR A 76 24.15 12.29 -39.39
CA THR A 76 24.10 13.45 -40.28
C THR A 76 23.80 14.71 -39.45
N GLU A 77 24.10 15.89 -39.99
CA GLU A 77 23.77 17.14 -39.29
C GLU A 77 22.26 17.26 -39.02
N ALA A 78 21.41 16.74 -39.93
CA ALA A 78 19.96 16.71 -39.71
C ALA A 78 19.56 15.77 -38.55
N ASP A 79 20.16 14.58 -38.47
CA ASP A 79 19.92 13.62 -37.38
C ASP A 79 20.35 14.20 -36.03
N TYR A 80 21.50 14.88 -36.02
CA TYR A 80 22.03 15.58 -34.85
C TYR A 80 21.08 16.66 -34.35
N GLN A 81 20.63 17.56 -35.22
CA GLN A 81 19.68 18.61 -34.85
C GLN A 81 18.33 18.05 -34.37
N ALA A 82 17.87 16.95 -34.97
CA ALA A 82 16.65 16.27 -34.54
C ALA A 82 16.77 15.67 -33.14
N LEU A 83 17.91 15.02 -32.82
CA LEU A 83 18.18 14.49 -31.49
C LEU A 83 18.26 15.60 -30.44
N ILE A 84 18.98 16.69 -30.72
CA ILE A 84 19.07 17.85 -29.79
C ILE A 84 17.69 18.43 -29.53
N THR A 85 16.93 18.74 -30.58
CA THR A 85 15.59 19.32 -30.44
C THR A 85 14.71 18.45 -29.55
N LYS A 86 14.78 17.13 -29.74
CA LYS A 86 13.96 16.21 -28.95
C LYS A 86 14.46 16.02 -27.51
N ALA A 87 15.77 16.07 -27.28
CA ALA A 87 16.34 16.05 -25.94
C ALA A 87 15.91 17.31 -25.15
N ASP A 88 15.97 18.48 -25.78
CA ASP A 88 15.51 19.74 -25.21
C ASP A 88 14.00 19.71 -24.88
N ASP A 89 13.17 19.14 -25.76
CA ASP A 89 11.74 18.93 -25.49
C ASP A 89 11.51 18.04 -24.25
N PHE A 90 12.30 16.98 -24.08
CA PHE A 90 12.22 16.13 -22.90
C PHE A 90 12.69 16.83 -21.63
N MET A 91 13.70 17.71 -21.72
CA MET A 91 14.09 18.57 -20.60
C MET A 91 12.94 19.47 -20.14
N LEU A 92 12.24 20.11 -21.09
CA LEU A 92 11.07 20.97 -20.80
C LEU A 92 9.92 20.18 -20.17
N GLN A 93 9.72 18.92 -20.59
CA GLN A 93 8.71 18.01 -20.03
C GLN A 93 9.15 17.37 -18.69
N GLN A 94 10.34 17.72 -18.17
CA GLN A 94 10.95 17.09 -17.00
C GLN A 94 11.12 15.56 -17.12
N LYS A 95 11.29 15.07 -18.36
CA LYS A 95 11.59 13.67 -18.69
C LYS A 95 13.11 13.47 -18.75
N TYR A 96 13.80 13.74 -17.65
CA TYR A 96 15.26 13.84 -17.61
C TYR A 96 15.99 12.56 -18.05
N ASP A 97 15.48 11.38 -17.70
CA ASP A 97 16.07 10.10 -18.14
C ASP A 97 16.06 9.94 -19.67
N ALA A 98 14.96 10.35 -20.31
CA ALA A 98 14.82 10.29 -21.76
C ALA A 98 15.72 11.34 -22.46
N ALA A 99 15.87 12.52 -21.87
CA ALA A 99 16.77 13.56 -22.37
C ALA A 99 18.24 13.13 -22.28
N ILE A 100 18.68 12.58 -21.13
CA ILE A 100 20.04 12.07 -20.92
C ILE A 100 20.39 11.03 -21.98
N LEU A 101 19.50 10.06 -22.24
CA LEU A 101 19.72 9.03 -23.26
C LEU A 101 19.94 9.62 -24.67
N LEU A 102 19.21 10.67 -25.04
CA LEU A 102 19.39 11.32 -26.35
C LEU A 102 20.71 12.10 -26.43
N TYR A 103 21.14 12.78 -25.36
CA TYR A 103 22.44 13.45 -25.34
C TYR A 103 23.61 12.45 -25.32
N GLU A 104 23.51 11.36 -24.55
CA GLU A 104 24.50 10.27 -24.57
C GLU A 104 24.61 9.65 -25.97
N GLU A 105 23.50 9.55 -26.69
CA GLU A 105 23.47 9.06 -28.07
C GLU A 105 24.26 9.96 -29.02
N ILE A 106 24.11 11.29 -28.88
CA ILE A 106 24.87 12.28 -29.63
C ILE A 106 26.38 12.13 -29.37
N LEU A 107 26.76 11.91 -28.10
CA LEU A 107 28.15 11.79 -27.68
C LEU A 107 28.87 10.54 -28.21
N LYS A 108 28.14 9.54 -28.72
CA LYS A 108 28.74 8.35 -29.35
C LYS A 108 29.44 8.67 -30.67
N ASP A 109 28.95 9.68 -31.39
CA ASP A 109 29.42 10.03 -32.74
C ASP A 109 30.15 11.38 -32.78
N ARG A 110 29.92 12.27 -31.81
CA ARG A 110 30.53 13.61 -31.76
C ARG A 110 30.93 13.99 -30.34
N ASP A 111 32.16 14.48 -30.17
CA ASP A 111 32.56 15.11 -28.91
C ASP A 111 31.95 16.52 -28.82
N ASP A 112 30.82 16.65 -28.13
CA ASP A 112 30.06 17.89 -28.01
C ASP A 112 30.02 18.37 -26.56
N SER A 113 30.60 19.55 -26.29
CA SER A 113 30.64 20.11 -24.94
C SER A 113 29.25 20.52 -24.44
N SER A 114 28.39 21.02 -25.33
CA SER A 114 27.03 21.43 -24.97
C SER A 114 26.20 20.23 -24.51
N ALA A 115 26.30 19.08 -25.18
CA ALA A 115 25.60 17.86 -24.78
C ALA A 115 26.08 17.35 -23.41
N LYS A 116 27.39 17.43 -23.12
CA LYS A 116 27.92 17.09 -21.78
C LYS A 116 27.36 18.01 -20.69
N ASP A 117 27.35 19.31 -20.93
CA ASP A 117 26.80 20.30 -19.99
C ASP A 117 25.30 20.04 -19.74
N ARG A 118 24.55 19.69 -20.80
CA ARG A 118 23.13 19.35 -20.69
C ARG A 118 22.87 18.05 -19.92
N ILE A 119 23.71 17.04 -20.05
CA ILE A 119 23.62 15.81 -19.24
C ILE A 119 23.80 16.15 -17.76
N LEU A 120 24.83 16.93 -17.41
CA LEU A 120 25.06 17.35 -16.02
C LEU A 120 23.88 18.15 -15.47
N GLU A 121 23.30 19.06 -16.26
CA GLU A 121 22.09 19.80 -15.89
C GLU A 121 20.89 18.85 -15.65
N ALA A 122 20.65 17.90 -16.57
CA ALA A 122 19.57 16.93 -16.48
C ALA A 122 19.70 16.03 -15.23
N GLU A 123 20.91 15.57 -14.91
CA GLU A 123 21.20 14.78 -13.72
C GLU A 123 20.94 15.56 -12.43
N ALA A 124 21.36 16.83 -12.38
CA ALA A 124 21.11 17.70 -11.23
C ALA A 124 19.61 17.92 -11.00
N LEU A 125 18.85 18.18 -12.08
CA LEU A 125 17.40 18.35 -12.02
C LEU A 125 16.68 17.06 -11.63
N ARG A 126 17.09 15.92 -12.18
CA ARG A 126 16.57 14.60 -11.82
C ARG A 126 16.78 14.31 -10.34
N SER A 127 17.99 14.52 -9.81
CA SER A 127 18.30 14.31 -8.39
C SER A 127 17.48 15.24 -7.49
N LYS A 128 17.30 16.51 -7.88
CA LYS A 128 16.46 17.46 -7.16
C LYS A 128 15.00 16.98 -7.09
N LYS A 129 14.43 16.58 -8.23
CA LYS A 129 13.05 16.07 -8.31
C LYS A 129 12.84 14.82 -7.45
N GLN A 130 13.78 13.88 -7.46
CA GLN A 130 13.73 12.69 -6.61
C GLN A 130 13.69 13.06 -5.11
N LYS A 131 14.54 14.00 -4.68
CA LYS A 131 14.54 14.48 -3.29
C LYS A 131 13.24 15.18 -2.91
N GLU A 132 12.67 15.99 -3.80
CA GLU A 132 11.37 16.64 -3.60
C GLU A 132 10.23 15.63 -3.50
N ASP A 133 10.21 14.60 -4.36
CA ASP A 133 9.22 13.53 -4.33
C ASP A 133 9.36 12.67 -3.06
N GLU A 134 10.58 12.36 -2.62
CA GLU A 134 10.83 11.68 -1.34
C GLU A 134 10.37 12.51 -0.14
N GLN A 135 10.66 13.82 -0.14
CA GLN A 135 10.24 14.70 0.92
C GLN A 135 8.71 14.81 0.97
N ARG A 136 8.04 14.94 -0.18
CA ARG A 136 6.57 14.95 -0.27
C ARG A 136 5.97 13.67 0.32
N LYS A 137 6.53 12.50 0.00
CA LYS A 137 6.09 11.22 0.57
C LYS A 137 6.27 11.20 2.09
N LYS A 138 7.39 11.70 2.62
CA LYS A 138 7.62 11.80 4.07
C LYS A 138 6.61 12.73 4.75
N ASP A 139 6.33 13.88 4.13
CA ASP A 139 5.37 14.85 4.67
C ASP A 139 3.94 14.31 4.66
N GLU A 140 3.55 13.55 3.61
CA GLU A 140 2.27 12.83 3.55
C GLU A 140 2.13 11.80 4.67
N ILE A 141 3.18 11.00 4.93
CA ILE A 141 3.20 10.04 6.04
C ILE A 141 3.10 10.75 7.39
N LEU A 142 3.86 11.84 7.57
CA LEU A 142 3.84 12.61 8.82
C LEU A 142 2.47 13.25 9.05
N ARG A 143 1.84 13.76 8.00
CA ARG A 143 0.49 14.30 8.04
C ARG A 143 -0.54 13.22 8.40
N ALA A 144 -0.49 12.05 7.76
CA ALA A 144 -1.37 10.93 8.09
C ALA A 144 -1.18 10.49 9.55
N LYS A 145 0.07 10.47 10.04
CA LYS A 145 0.39 10.16 11.44
C LYS A 145 -0.10 11.24 12.41
N ALA A 146 -0.04 12.51 12.04
CA ALA A 146 -0.55 13.62 12.83
C ALA A 146 -2.09 13.64 12.86
N GLU A 147 -2.75 13.35 11.74
CA GLU A 147 -4.21 13.21 11.65
C GLU A 147 -4.70 12.03 12.50
N LEU A 148 -3.98 10.92 12.47
CA LEU A 148 -4.18 9.78 13.37
C LEU A 148 -4.02 10.17 14.86
N ALA A 149 -3.01 11.00 15.18
CA ALA A 149 -2.80 11.47 16.55
C ALA A 149 -3.93 12.39 17.04
N LEU A 150 -4.44 13.26 16.16
CA LEU A 150 -5.50 14.23 16.45
C LEU A 150 -6.90 13.60 16.58
N SER A 151 -7.08 12.34 16.16
CA SER A 151 -8.34 11.58 16.28
C SER A 151 -8.73 11.17 17.71
N ASP A 152 -8.18 11.80 18.76
CA ASP A 152 -8.50 11.58 20.20
C ASP A 152 -9.97 11.86 20.62
N LYS A 153 -10.89 12.07 19.66
CA LYS A 153 -12.34 12.17 19.91
C LYS A 153 -13.11 10.85 19.79
N HIS A 154 -12.50 9.81 19.21
CA HIS A 154 -13.12 8.49 19.09
C HIS A 154 -12.17 7.46 19.70
N ASP A 155 -12.71 6.44 20.37
CA ASP A 155 -11.90 5.35 20.92
C ASP A 155 -11.09 4.72 19.79
N LYS A 156 -9.80 5.04 19.72
CA LYS A 156 -8.97 5.04 18.49
C LYS A 156 -8.89 3.71 17.72
N ASN A 157 -9.26 2.62 18.39
CA ASN A 157 -9.16 1.27 17.85
C ASN A 157 -10.49 0.50 17.96
N THR A 158 -11.58 1.23 18.15
CA THR A 158 -12.91 0.66 18.25
C THR A 158 -13.48 0.45 16.86
N VAL A 159 -13.81 -0.79 16.53
CA VAL A 159 -14.53 -1.11 15.30
C VAL A 159 -16.01 -0.83 15.52
N HIS A 160 -16.61 -0.13 14.57
CA HIS A 160 -18.04 0.18 14.55
C HIS A 160 -18.76 -0.82 13.66
N PHE A 161 -19.67 -1.58 14.25
CA PHE A 161 -20.56 -2.51 13.56
C PHE A 161 -21.98 -1.94 13.62
N THR A 162 -22.71 -1.97 12.52
CA THR A 162 -24.10 -1.47 12.49
C THR A 162 -25.04 -2.41 11.73
N GLY A 163 -26.30 -2.41 12.16
CA GLY A 163 -27.42 -3.07 11.47
C GLY A 163 -27.90 -2.35 10.21
N ALA A 164 -27.25 -1.26 9.83
CA ALA A 164 -27.53 -0.43 8.65
C ALA A 164 -26.30 -0.39 7.72
N LEU A 165 -26.45 0.19 6.52
CA LEU A 165 -25.29 0.44 5.66
C LEU A 165 -24.48 1.62 6.19
N MET A 166 -23.15 1.53 6.15
CA MET A 166 -22.27 2.62 6.57
C MET A 166 -22.25 3.75 5.52
N SER A 167 -22.43 4.98 5.99
CA SER A 167 -22.35 6.24 5.23
C SER A 167 -21.70 7.33 6.09
N ASP A 168 -21.68 8.54 5.56
CA ASP A 168 -21.35 9.80 6.25
C ASP A 168 -22.53 10.46 6.97
N GLU A 169 -23.73 9.91 6.89
CA GLU A 169 -24.90 10.43 7.58
C GLU A 169 -25.78 9.29 8.08
N SER A 170 -26.45 9.51 9.21
CA SER A 170 -27.44 8.57 9.72
C SER A 170 -28.80 8.91 9.12
N SER A 171 -29.43 7.94 8.44
CA SER A 171 -30.74 8.17 7.82
C SER A 171 -31.64 6.95 7.95
N SER A 172 -32.76 7.10 8.64
CA SER A 172 -33.81 6.07 8.74
C SER A 172 -34.49 5.80 7.39
N LYS A 173 -34.62 6.83 6.55
CA LYS A 173 -35.19 6.70 5.19
C LYS A 173 -34.30 5.83 4.30
N HIS A 174 -32.99 6.02 4.42
CA HIS A 174 -32.00 5.32 3.60
C HIS A 174 -31.34 4.15 4.33
N TRP A 175 -31.78 3.78 5.54
CA TRP A 175 -31.20 2.69 6.33
C TRP A 175 -29.67 2.76 6.37
N THR A 176 -29.16 3.95 6.70
CA THR A 176 -27.72 4.24 6.79
C THR A 176 -27.34 4.68 8.19
N SER A 177 -26.12 4.32 8.57
CA SER A 177 -25.45 4.70 9.81
C SER A 177 -24.26 5.59 9.48
N GLU A 178 -24.07 6.65 10.25
CA GLU A 178 -22.85 7.45 10.15
C GLU A 178 -21.69 6.73 10.84
N ALA A 179 -20.56 6.60 10.15
CA ALA A 179 -19.36 5.99 10.71
C ALA A 179 -18.95 6.64 12.05
N PHE A 180 -18.79 5.82 13.09
CA PHE A 180 -18.45 6.19 14.46
C PHE A 180 -19.46 7.09 15.20
N ASN A 181 -20.70 7.17 14.75
CA ASN A 181 -21.77 7.81 15.51
C ASN A 181 -22.19 6.96 16.72
N LYS A 182 -21.60 7.23 17.89
CA LYS A 182 -21.89 6.54 19.17
C LYS A 182 -23.35 6.65 19.64
N LYS A 183 -24.16 7.52 19.03
CA LYS A 183 -25.58 7.67 19.34
C LYS A 183 -26.48 6.80 18.46
N ASP A 184 -25.92 6.06 17.51
CA ASP A 184 -26.69 5.17 16.65
C ASP A 184 -27.28 4.01 17.49
N PRO A 185 -28.63 3.88 17.55
CA PRO A 185 -29.27 2.80 18.30
C PRO A 185 -29.02 1.40 17.71
N TYR A 186 -28.57 1.31 16.45
CA TYR A 186 -28.41 0.06 15.70
C TYR A 186 -26.97 -0.47 15.70
N SER A 187 -26.11 0.10 16.55
CA SER A 187 -24.66 -0.09 16.45
C SER A 187 -24.00 -0.65 17.69
N ASN A 188 -23.00 -1.50 17.46
CA ASN A 188 -22.03 -1.99 18.43
C ASN A 188 -20.67 -1.35 18.17
N PHE A 189 -19.93 -1.13 19.25
CA PHE A 189 -18.61 -0.51 19.27
C PHE A 189 -17.68 -1.40 20.07
N LEU A 190 -16.77 -2.11 19.41
CA LEU A 190 -15.93 -3.12 20.03
C LEU A 190 -14.46 -2.75 19.95
N GLN A 191 -13.76 -2.90 21.07
CA GLN A 191 -12.32 -2.65 21.21
C GLN A 191 -11.49 -3.80 20.63
N PRO A 192 -10.16 -3.67 20.54
CA PRO A 192 -9.29 -4.80 20.24
C PRO A 192 -9.52 -5.96 21.22
N GLY A 193 -9.63 -7.17 20.68
CA GLY A 193 -10.03 -8.34 21.46
C GLY A 193 -10.46 -9.53 20.61
N LYS A 194 -10.81 -10.60 21.31
CA LYS A 194 -11.27 -11.87 20.75
C LYS A 194 -12.74 -12.09 21.13
N TYR A 195 -13.59 -12.28 20.13
CA TYR A 195 -15.05 -12.34 20.27
C TYR A 195 -15.55 -13.68 19.71
N ASN A 196 -15.94 -14.59 20.59
CA ASN A 196 -16.22 -16.00 20.24
C ASN A 196 -17.61 -16.21 19.65
N ASP A 197 -18.55 -15.31 19.91
CA ASP A 197 -19.96 -15.41 19.53
C ASP A 197 -20.49 -14.05 19.08
N LEU A 198 -20.60 -13.88 17.76
CA LEU A 198 -21.02 -12.60 17.18
C LEU A 198 -22.47 -12.26 17.50
N VAL A 199 -23.37 -13.23 17.72
CA VAL A 199 -24.76 -12.93 18.10
C VAL A 199 -24.79 -12.21 19.45
N HIS A 200 -24.01 -12.71 20.40
CA HIS A 200 -23.88 -12.11 21.73
C HIS A 200 -23.16 -10.75 21.67
N ASP A 201 -22.00 -10.70 21.02
CA ASP A 201 -21.12 -9.53 21.07
C ASP A 201 -21.62 -8.36 20.19
N LEU A 202 -22.44 -8.66 19.16
CA LEU A 202 -23.03 -7.68 18.23
C LEU A 202 -24.54 -7.53 18.36
N GLN A 203 -25.12 -7.82 19.53
CA GLN A 203 -26.58 -7.83 19.78
C GLN A 203 -27.35 -6.72 19.03
N LYS A 204 -26.93 -5.45 19.13
CA LYS A 204 -27.65 -4.33 18.49
C LYS A 204 -27.56 -4.35 16.97
N ALA A 205 -26.38 -4.61 16.40
CA ALA A 205 -26.23 -4.67 14.95
C ALA A 205 -26.95 -5.90 14.36
N VAL A 206 -27.00 -7.00 15.12
CA VAL A 206 -27.62 -8.26 14.74
C VAL A 206 -29.14 -8.21 14.79
N ASP A 207 -29.73 -7.56 15.81
CA ASP A 207 -31.18 -7.44 15.97
C ASP A 207 -31.87 -6.76 14.77
N PHE A 208 -31.11 -6.02 13.95
CA PHE A 208 -31.59 -5.40 12.72
C PHE A 208 -31.17 -6.21 11.51
N THR A 209 -29.92 -6.06 11.07
CA THR A 209 -29.31 -6.80 9.95
C THR A 209 -27.86 -6.35 9.84
N LEU A 210 -26.86 -7.09 10.33
CA LEU A 210 -25.44 -6.68 10.23
C LEU A 210 -25.10 -6.32 8.77
N ASP A 211 -24.98 -5.02 8.48
CA ASP A 211 -24.97 -4.48 7.12
C ASP A 211 -23.79 -3.54 6.87
N GLY A 212 -23.12 -3.04 7.92
CA GLY A 212 -22.01 -2.11 7.79
C GLY A 212 -20.98 -2.25 8.88
N ILE A 213 -19.70 -2.12 8.50
CA ILE A 213 -18.55 -2.12 9.40
C ILE A 213 -17.65 -0.94 9.02
N ALA A 214 -17.19 -0.19 10.03
CA ALA A 214 -16.14 0.82 9.89
C ALA A 214 -14.99 0.45 10.82
N ILE A 215 -13.82 0.27 10.22
CA ILE A 215 -12.59 -0.18 10.86
C ILE A 215 -11.66 1.03 10.86
N PRO A 216 -11.23 1.54 12.03
CA PRO A 216 -10.31 2.68 12.08
C PRO A 216 -8.91 2.28 11.60
N ALA A 217 -8.06 3.28 11.35
CA ALA A 217 -6.67 3.05 10.99
C ALA A 217 -5.92 2.19 12.03
N ASN A 218 -4.94 1.40 11.58
CA ASN A 218 -4.10 0.53 12.42
C ASN A 218 -4.88 -0.52 13.23
N THR A 219 -6.09 -0.85 12.78
CA THR A 219 -6.91 -1.90 13.37
C THR A 219 -7.18 -2.96 12.30
N ARG A 220 -6.89 -4.22 12.61
CA ARG A 220 -7.20 -5.35 11.74
C ARG A 220 -8.39 -6.11 12.29
N LEU A 221 -9.38 -6.34 11.43
CA LEU A 221 -10.55 -7.15 11.73
C LEU A 221 -10.48 -8.45 10.94
N ILE A 222 -10.57 -9.57 11.64
CA ILE A 222 -10.68 -10.91 11.04
C ILE A 222 -11.99 -11.54 11.50
N VAL A 223 -12.86 -11.91 10.56
CA VAL A 223 -14.14 -12.59 10.83
C VAL A 223 -14.06 -14.03 10.32
N TYR A 224 -14.40 -14.97 11.19
CA TYR A 224 -14.40 -16.41 10.92
C TYR A 224 -15.83 -16.93 10.81
N ALA A 225 -16.06 -17.90 9.92
CA ALA A 225 -17.38 -18.46 9.67
C ALA A 225 -17.96 -19.31 10.81
N LYS A 226 -17.13 -19.71 11.78
CA LYS A 226 -17.54 -20.52 12.93
C LYS A 226 -17.03 -19.90 14.24
N PRO A 227 -17.56 -20.34 15.40
CA PRO A 227 -17.08 -19.89 16.69
C PRO A 227 -15.62 -20.27 16.96
N ASN A 228 -15.04 -19.64 17.99
CA ASN A 228 -13.69 -19.93 18.51
C ASN A 228 -12.56 -19.78 17.46
N PHE A 229 -12.69 -18.81 16.55
CA PHE A 229 -11.68 -18.47 15.52
C PHE A 229 -11.40 -19.63 14.57
N THR A 230 -12.46 -20.36 14.19
CA THR A 230 -12.36 -21.54 13.30
C THR A 230 -13.20 -21.38 12.03
N GLY A 231 -12.94 -22.24 11.04
CA GLY A 231 -13.63 -22.21 9.76
C GLY A 231 -12.98 -21.28 8.75
N GLU A 232 -13.72 -20.95 7.69
CA GLU A 232 -13.29 -20.04 6.64
C GLU A 232 -13.21 -18.61 7.16
N ILE A 233 -12.23 -17.85 6.70
CA ILE A 233 -12.13 -16.41 6.95
C ILE A 233 -13.10 -15.70 5.98
N LEU A 234 -14.13 -15.08 6.53
CA LEU A 234 -15.17 -14.35 5.80
C LEU A 234 -14.75 -12.90 5.49
N LEU A 235 -13.90 -12.34 6.34
CA LEU A 235 -13.33 -11.00 6.20
C LEU A 235 -11.96 -10.97 6.88
N ASP A 236 -10.97 -10.37 6.24
CA ASP A 236 -9.67 -10.01 6.83
C ASP A 236 -9.24 -8.68 6.24
N VAL A 237 -9.40 -7.61 7.01
CA VAL A 237 -9.18 -6.24 6.52
C VAL A 237 -8.48 -5.42 7.60
N THR A 238 -7.44 -4.70 7.17
CA THR A 238 -6.78 -3.67 7.99
C THR A 238 -7.32 -2.30 7.61
N GLY A 239 -7.69 -1.51 8.61
CA GLY A 239 -8.24 -0.17 8.41
C GLY A 239 -7.19 0.91 8.10
N PRO A 240 -7.62 2.11 7.67
CA PRO A 240 -9.01 2.54 7.66
C PRO A 240 -9.81 1.86 6.56
N ALA A 241 -10.99 1.35 6.89
CA ALA A 241 -11.85 0.68 5.90
C ALA A 241 -13.34 0.81 6.26
N ILE A 242 -14.17 0.84 5.22
CA ILE A 242 -15.61 0.60 5.32
C ILE A 242 -15.97 -0.63 4.52
N VAL A 243 -16.73 -1.54 5.14
CA VAL A 243 -17.25 -2.75 4.51
C VAL A 243 -18.76 -2.75 4.67
N ASN A 244 -19.47 -2.63 3.56
CA ASN A 244 -20.93 -2.72 3.51
C ASN A 244 -21.36 -4.10 3.00
N ASN A 245 -22.53 -4.57 3.40
CA ASN A 245 -23.00 -5.91 3.02
C ASN A 245 -23.30 -6.01 1.52
N GLY A 246 -22.53 -6.83 0.81
CA GLY A 246 -22.66 -7.06 -0.62
C GLY A 246 -24.04 -7.56 -1.05
N TYR A 247 -24.81 -8.18 -0.14
CA TYR A 247 -26.22 -8.52 -0.39
C TYR A 247 -27.06 -7.30 -0.81
N ARG A 248 -26.70 -6.10 -0.36
CA ARG A 248 -27.42 -4.85 -0.64
C ARG A 248 -26.95 -4.14 -1.91
N ILE A 249 -25.86 -4.56 -2.56
CA ILE A 249 -25.23 -3.82 -3.67
C ILE A 249 -26.15 -3.63 -4.89
N SER A 250 -27.02 -4.60 -5.17
CA SER A 250 -27.95 -4.57 -6.31
C SER A 250 -29.18 -3.71 -6.06
N ASN A 251 -29.42 -3.29 -4.81
CA ASN A 251 -30.58 -2.49 -4.45
C ASN A 251 -30.39 -1.04 -4.92
N LYS A 252 -31.27 -0.58 -5.81
CA LYS A 252 -31.24 0.77 -6.38
C LYS A 252 -31.21 1.88 -5.32
N ARG A 253 -31.78 1.64 -4.13
CA ARG A 253 -31.77 2.60 -3.01
C ARG A 253 -30.36 2.98 -2.55
N PHE A 254 -29.37 2.10 -2.76
CA PHE A 254 -28.02 2.24 -2.21
C PHE A 254 -26.95 2.44 -3.28
N LYS A 255 -27.33 2.61 -4.55
CA LYS A 255 -26.38 2.80 -5.65
C LYS A 255 -25.43 3.97 -5.39
N GLU A 256 -25.95 5.03 -4.81
CA GLU A 256 -25.18 6.25 -4.53
C GLU A 256 -24.12 6.03 -3.45
N LEU A 257 -24.28 5.09 -2.51
CA LEU A 257 -23.28 4.85 -1.46
C LEU A 257 -21.91 4.44 -2.02
N SER A 258 -21.89 3.82 -3.20
CA SER A 258 -20.64 3.39 -3.86
C SER A 258 -19.90 4.53 -4.55
N SER A 259 -20.53 5.67 -4.78
CA SER A 259 -19.95 6.82 -5.48
C SER A 259 -20.04 8.13 -4.69
N LYS A 260 -20.72 8.12 -3.55
CA LYS A 260 -20.94 9.29 -2.71
C LYS A 260 -19.61 9.76 -2.14
N GLN A 261 -19.30 11.03 -2.35
CA GLN A 261 -18.26 11.68 -1.56
C GLN A 261 -18.84 11.97 -0.17
N PHE A 262 -18.16 11.47 0.86
CA PHE A 262 -18.51 11.74 2.25
C PHE A 262 -18.22 13.19 2.58
N HIS A 263 -18.81 13.71 3.66
CA HIS A 263 -18.43 15.01 4.21
C HIS A 263 -16.97 15.02 4.69
N ASP A 264 -16.37 16.21 4.75
CA ASP A 264 -14.91 16.41 4.87
C ASP A 264 -14.26 15.60 6.00
N ALA A 265 -14.91 15.52 7.17
CA ALA A 265 -14.36 14.84 8.34
C ALA A 265 -14.25 13.32 8.16
N LEU A 266 -15.20 12.70 7.46
CA LEU A 266 -15.17 11.26 7.18
C LEU A 266 -14.49 10.95 5.85
N GLN A 267 -14.49 11.87 4.89
CA GLN A 267 -13.86 11.67 3.59
C GLN A 267 -12.34 11.57 3.67
N SER A 268 -11.69 12.32 4.58
CA SER A 268 -10.24 12.21 4.79
C SER A 268 -9.84 10.85 5.37
N ASN A 269 -10.64 10.34 6.31
CA ASN A 269 -10.39 9.06 6.98
C ASN A 269 -10.81 7.85 6.15
N PHE A 270 -11.90 7.97 5.39
CA PHE A 270 -12.47 6.89 4.59
C PHE A 270 -12.68 7.35 3.15
N PRO A 271 -11.64 7.62 2.36
CA PRO A 271 -11.81 7.90 0.94
C PRO A 271 -12.44 6.71 0.21
N GLN A 272 -12.98 6.94 -1.00
CA GLN A 272 -13.65 5.88 -1.77
C GLN A 272 -12.77 4.64 -1.99
N SER A 273 -11.44 4.82 -2.06
CA SER A 273 -10.45 3.74 -2.23
C SER A 273 -10.40 2.73 -1.08
N VAL A 274 -10.91 3.07 0.11
CA VAL A 274 -10.95 2.18 1.27
C VAL A 274 -12.36 1.72 1.63
N ARG A 275 -13.31 1.92 0.72
CA ARG A 275 -14.70 1.48 0.88
C ARG A 275 -14.95 0.30 -0.03
N SER A 276 -15.54 -0.74 0.52
CA SER A 276 -15.80 -1.98 -0.18
C SER A 276 -17.17 -2.54 0.19
N TRP A 277 -17.61 -3.49 -0.63
CA TRP A 277 -18.73 -4.35 -0.32
C TRP A 277 -18.19 -5.74 0.04
N SER A 278 -18.77 -6.40 1.04
CA SER A 278 -18.43 -7.78 1.37
C SER A 278 -18.71 -8.70 0.17
N SER A 279 -17.90 -9.74 0.01
CA SER A 279 -18.09 -10.74 -1.05
C SER A 279 -19.28 -11.69 -0.78
N THR A 280 -19.68 -11.83 0.48
CA THR A 280 -20.78 -12.68 0.93
C THR A 280 -21.82 -11.89 1.74
N ASN A 281 -23.00 -12.47 1.95
CA ASN A 281 -24.04 -11.84 2.76
C ASN A 281 -23.61 -11.81 4.24
N MET A 282 -23.40 -10.61 4.79
CA MET A 282 -22.98 -10.42 6.18
C MET A 282 -23.98 -10.96 7.21
N HIS A 283 -25.26 -11.16 6.82
CA HIS A 283 -26.26 -11.78 7.69
C HIS A 283 -25.94 -13.24 8.04
N THR A 284 -25.11 -13.93 7.24
CA THR A 284 -24.73 -15.31 7.51
C THR A 284 -23.52 -15.41 8.44
N TRP A 285 -22.86 -14.30 8.74
CA TRP A 285 -21.63 -14.27 9.55
C TRP A 285 -21.92 -14.47 11.04
N LEU A 286 -23.17 -14.32 11.46
CA LEU A 286 -23.59 -14.22 12.87
C LEU A 286 -23.25 -15.44 13.72
N ASN A 287 -23.17 -16.63 13.12
CA ASN A 287 -22.76 -17.85 13.82
C ASN A 287 -21.23 -17.98 13.98
N GLY A 288 -20.50 -16.94 13.58
CA GLY A 288 -19.05 -16.89 13.53
C GLY A 288 -18.39 -16.37 14.80
N SER A 289 -17.12 -16.01 14.65
CA SER A 289 -16.30 -15.33 15.66
C SER A 289 -15.42 -14.29 14.98
N MET A 290 -14.80 -13.39 15.75
CA MET A 290 -13.87 -12.41 15.19
C MET A 290 -12.74 -12.00 16.12
N GLU A 291 -11.64 -11.56 15.52
CA GLU A 291 -10.52 -10.93 16.20
C GLU A 291 -10.36 -9.49 15.74
N ILE A 292 -10.17 -8.58 16.69
CA ILE A 292 -9.81 -7.19 16.45
C ILE A 292 -8.41 -6.99 17.01
N LEU A 293 -7.45 -6.72 16.13
CA LEU A 293 -6.04 -6.60 16.46
C LEU A 293 -5.55 -5.17 16.21
N LEU A 294 -4.54 -4.76 16.98
CA LEU A 294 -3.78 -3.54 16.70
C LEU A 294 -2.62 -3.89 15.77
N GLU A 295 -2.56 -3.22 14.63
CA GLU A 295 -1.41 -3.30 13.75
C GLU A 295 -0.39 -2.26 14.20
N VAL A 296 0.79 -2.72 14.60
CA VAL A 296 1.92 -1.83 14.91
C VAL A 296 2.59 -1.52 13.59
N VAL A 297 2.44 -0.30 13.10
CA VAL A 297 3.21 0.19 11.96
C VAL A 297 4.64 0.41 12.45
N GLU A 298 5.53 -0.54 12.15
CA GLU A 298 6.97 -0.41 12.37
C GLU A 298 7.59 0.70 11.49
#